data_AF-A0A836SQM2-F1
#
_entry.id   AF-A0A836SQM2-F1
#
_cell.length_a   1.000
_cell.length_b   1.000
_cell.length_c   1.000
_cell.angle_alpha   90.00
_cell.angle_beta   90.00
_cell.angle_gamma   90.00
#
_symmetry.space_group_name_H-M   'P 1'
#
loop_
_entity.id
_entity.type
_entity.pdbx_description
1 polymer ?
#
loop_
_entity_poly.entity_id
_entity_poly.type
_entity_poly.pdbx_seq_one_letter_code
_entity_poly.pdbx_strand_id
1 'polypeptide(L)'
;MRFTKIHGLGNDYIYLSLIPKDANRVELSDVDLKCLIVRLCRRRFGIGSDGVILIMPSAECNFKMRIFNPDGSEAEMCGNGIRGLGKYV
;
A
#
# COMPACT_ATOMS: atom_id res chain seq x y z
N MET A 1 2.28 9.53 -9.37
CA MET A 1 2.36 8.27 -8.60
C MET A 1 1.69 7.17 -9.39
N ARG A 2 2.37 6.03 -9.62
CA ARG A 2 1.74 4.84 -10.22
C ARG A 2 1.26 3.92 -9.10
N PHE A 3 0.07 3.34 -9.25
CA PHE A 3 -0.51 2.41 -8.30
C PHE A 3 -1.31 1.33 -9.03
N THR A 4 -1.61 0.25 -8.33
CA THR A 4 -2.55 -0.79 -8.79
C THR A 4 -3.63 -0.97 -7.74
N LYS A 5 -4.89 -1.04 -8.16
CA LYS A 5 -6.01 -1.29 -7.25
C LYS A 5 -6.53 -2.69 -7.47
N ILE A 6 -6.57 -3.49 -6.41
CA ILE A 6 -7.02 -4.88 -6.46
C ILE A 6 -8.06 -5.06 -5.35
N HIS A 7 -9.14 -5.76 -5.65
CA HIS A 7 -10.10 -6.20 -4.64
C HIS A 7 -10.12 -7.72 -4.54
N GLY A 8 -10.40 -8.22 -3.35
CA GLY A 8 -10.72 -9.61 -3.09
C GLY A 8 -12.01 -9.68 -2.27
N LEU A 9 -13.07 -10.27 -2.83
CA LEU A 9 -14.37 -10.43 -2.15
C LEU A 9 -14.93 -9.10 -1.59
N GLY A 10 -14.83 -8.03 -2.38
CA GLY A 10 -15.32 -6.69 -2.01
C GLY A 10 -14.34 -5.84 -1.18
N ASN A 11 -13.29 -6.44 -0.61
CA ASN A 11 -12.28 -5.71 0.14
C ASN A 11 -11.15 -5.22 -0.79
N ASP A 12 -11.02 -3.90 -0.94
CA ASP A 12 -10.17 -3.27 -1.95
C ASP A 12 -8.95 -2.53 -1.37
N TYR A 13 -7.78 -2.75 -1.97
CA TYR A 13 -6.52 -2.13 -1.56
C TYR A 13 -5.83 -1.41 -2.73
N ILE A 14 -5.14 -0.33 -2.40
CA ILE A 14 -4.21 0.38 -3.29
C ILE A 14 -2.82 -0.18 -3.04
N TYR A 15 -2.18 -0.74 -4.07
CA TYR A 15 -0.83 -1.28 -4.02
C TYR A 15 0.14 -0.25 -4.57
N LEU A 16 1.15 0.08 -3.77
CA LEU A 16 2.24 1.00 -4.12
C LEU A 16 3.57 0.27 -4.00
N SER A 17 4.27 0.12 -5.12
CA SER A 17 5.64 -0.41 -5.12
C SER A 17 6.63 0.72 -4.86
N LEU A 18 7.38 0.57 -3.76
CA LEU A 18 8.53 1.38 -3.40
C LEU A 18 9.85 0.66 -3.70
N ILE A 19 9.80 -0.49 -4.39
CA ILE A 19 10.98 -1.11 -4.99
C ILE A 19 11.44 -0.20 -6.13
N PRO A 20 12.66 0.38 -6.05
CA PRO A 20 13.16 1.28 -7.07
C PRO A 20 13.21 0.59 -8.43
N LYS A 21 12.71 1.25 -9.48
CA LYS A 21 13.07 0.91 -10.87
C LYS A 21 14.25 1.78 -11.36
N ASP A 22 14.37 2.99 -10.81
CA ASP A 22 15.46 3.95 -11.05
C ASP A 22 15.83 4.66 -9.73
N ALA A 23 17.02 5.27 -9.66
CA ALA A 23 17.70 5.77 -8.45
C ALA A 23 17.01 6.92 -7.66
N ASN A 24 15.84 7.41 -8.11
CA ASN A 24 15.11 8.46 -7.39
C ASN A 24 14.12 7.87 -6.39
N ARG A 25 14.62 7.58 -5.18
CA ARG A 25 13.81 7.20 -4.03
C ARG A 25 13.25 8.45 -3.36
N VAL A 26 11.93 8.56 -3.28
CA VAL A 26 11.28 9.52 -2.39
C VAL A 26 11.10 8.83 -1.04
N GLU A 27 11.84 9.27 -0.04
CA GLU A 27 11.62 8.85 1.34
C GLU A 27 10.59 9.79 1.98
N LEU A 28 9.45 9.22 2.35
CA LEU A 28 8.44 9.91 3.15
C LEU A 28 8.70 9.61 4.62
N SER A 29 8.55 10.62 5.47
CA SER A 29 8.45 10.37 6.91
C SER A 29 7.21 9.49 7.18
N ASP A 30 7.22 8.73 8.27
CA ASP A 30 6.03 7.94 8.64
C ASP A 30 4.79 8.83 8.86
N VAL A 31 4.97 10.08 9.29
CA VAL A 31 3.87 11.05 9.45
C VAL A 31 3.29 11.42 8.09
N ASP A 32 4.13 11.82 7.13
CA ASP A 32 3.69 12.18 5.79
C ASP A 32 3.07 11.00 5.05
N LEU A 33 3.62 9.80 5.25
CA LEU A 33 3.09 8.57 4.70
C LEU A 33 1.67 8.31 5.20
N LYS A 34 1.43 8.41 6.51
CA LYS A 34 0.09 8.24 7.11
C LYS A 34 -0.89 9.30 6.61
N CYS A 35 -0.47 10.57 6.54
CA CYS A 35 -1.30 11.63 5.96
C CYS A 35 -1.65 11.36 4.49
N LEU A 36 -0.71 10.85 3.71
CA LEU A 36 -0.95 10.43 2.32
C LEU A 36 -1.96 9.28 2.27
N ILE A 37 -1.79 8.23 3.08
CA ILE A 37 -2.71 7.08 3.13
C ILE A 37 -4.14 7.53 3.41
N VAL A 38 -4.35 8.35 4.44
CA VAL A 38 -5.68 8.89 4.78
C VAL A 38 -6.28 9.63 3.60
N ARG A 39 -5.50 10.44 2.88
CA ARG A 39 -5.97 11.14 1.68
C ARG A 39 -6.32 10.19 0.54
N LEU A 40 -5.53 9.15 0.31
CA LEU A 40 -5.76 8.19 -0.78
C LEU A 40 -7.01 7.33 -0.53
N CYS A 41 -7.22 6.88 0.70
CA CYS A 41 -8.34 5.99 1.05
C CYS A 41 -9.71 6.70 1.06
N ARG A 42 -9.77 8.04 1.06
CA ARG A 42 -11.04 8.79 1.03
C ARG A 42 -11.82 8.53 -0.27
N ARG A 43 -12.89 7.73 -0.20
CA ARG A 43 -13.66 7.26 -1.38
C ARG A 43 -14.18 8.32 -2.36
N ARG A 44 -14.47 9.53 -1.89
CA ARG A 44 -15.03 10.61 -2.74
C ARG A 44 -13.99 11.65 -3.20
N PHE A 45 -12.85 11.71 -2.53
CA PHE A 45 -11.85 12.78 -2.69
C PHE A 45 -10.44 12.26 -2.96
N GLY A 46 -10.23 10.96 -2.83
CA GLY A 46 -9.04 10.21 -3.19
C GLY A 46 -9.40 9.08 -4.14
N ILE A 47 -8.56 8.05 -4.16
CA ILE A 47 -8.80 6.84 -4.97
C ILE A 47 -9.93 6.00 -4.35
N GLY A 48 -10.04 6.03 -3.03
CA GLY A 48 -10.97 5.20 -2.26
C GLY A 48 -10.50 3.78 -2.12
N SER A 49 -10.36 3.29 -0.90
CA SER A 49 -10.04 1.88 -0.62
C SER A 49 -10.25 1.57 0.85
N ASP A 50 -10.23 0.28 1.18
CA ASP A 50 -10.18 -0.21 2.55
C ASP A 50 -8.75 -0.21 3.13
N GLY A 51 -7.78 0.32 2.37
CA GLY A 51 -6.42 0.50 2.83
C GLY A 51 -5.41 0.65 1.70
N VAL A 52 -4.15 0.75 2.10
CA VAL A 52 -2.97 0.83 1.22
C VAL A 52 -2.00 -0.29 1.58
N ILE A 53 -1.45 -0.96 0.56
CA ILE A 53 -0.38 -1.93 0.70
C ILE A 53 0.87 -1.35 0.08
N LEU A 54 1.93 -1.23 0.87
CA LEU A 54 3.25 -0.84 0.41
C LEU A 54 4.10 -2.08 0.19
N ILE A 55 4.70 -2.16 -0.99
CA ILE A 55 5.67 -3.20 -1.36
C ILE A 55 7.04 -2.55 -1.34
N MET A 56 7.86 -2.95 -0.37
CA MET A 56 9.13 -2.31 -0.06
C MET A 56 10.31 -3.27 -0.31
N PRO A 57 11.53 -2.75 -0.53
CA PRO A 57 12.73 -3.56 -0.44
C PRO A 57 12.82 -4.29 0.90
N SER A 58 13.37 -5.49 0.90
CA SER A 58 13.70 -6.26 2.10
C SER A 58 15.15 -6.73 2.01
N ALA A 59 15.84 -6.83 3.15
CA ALA A 59 17.19 -7.37 3.23
C ALA A 59 17.20 -8.91 3.31
N GLU A 60 16.09 -9.52 3.75
CA GLU A 60 16.01 -10.96 4.06
C GLU A 60 15.06 -11.74 3.13
N CYS A 61 14.13 -11.04 2.46
CA CYS A 61 13.11 -11.65 1.60
C CYS A 61 13.09 -10.96 0.23
N ASN A 62 12.30 -11.48 -0.73
CA ASN A 62 12.15 -10.83 -2.04
C ASN A 62 11.58 -9.40 -1.93
N PHE A 63 10.70 -9.15 -0.96
CA PHE A 63 10.15 -7.82 -0.63
C PHE A 63 9.52 -7.84 0.76
N LYS A 64 9.28 -6.65 1.32
CA LYS A 64 8.54 -6.43 2.57
C LYS A 64 7.17 -5.83 2.25
N MET A 65 6.12 -6.37 2.86
CA MET A 65 4.77 -5.82 2.79
C MET A 65 4.49 -4.99 4.05
N ARG A 66 3.95 -3.78 3.90
CA ARG A 66 3.31 -3.01 4.99
C ARG A 66 1.86 -2.75 4.60
N ILE A 67 0.95 -2.81 5.57
CA ILE A 67 -0.49 -2.64 5.34
C ILE A 67 -0.97 -1.48 6.19
N PHE A 68 -1.70 -0.56 5.58
CA PHE A 68 -2.30 0.55 6.29
C PHE A 68 -3.79 0.61 6.08
N ASN A 69 -4.51 0.88 7.17
CA ASN A 69 -5.95 1.11 7.17
C ASN A 69 -6.28 2.53 6.66
N PRO A 70 -7.56 2.81 6.35
CA PRO A 70 -7.99 4.12 5.85
C PRO A 70 -7.74 5.30 6.78
N ASP A 71 -7.58 5.04 8.08
CA ASP A 71 -7.26 6.03 9.11
C ASP A 71 -5.74 6.28 9.27
N GLY A 72 -4.90 5.57 8.50
CA GLY A 72 -3.44 5.67 8.58
C GLY A 72 -2.80 4.80 9.66
N SER A 73 -3.57 4.02 10.41
CA SER A 73 -3.01 2.99 11.30
C SER A 73 -2.37 1.85 10.49
N GLU A 74 -1.27 1.28 10.99
CA GLU A 74 -0.60 0.14 10.37
C GLU A 74 -1.19 -1.16 10.93
N ALA A 75 -1.55 -2.08 10.05
CA ALA A 75 -2.09 -3.39 10.39
C ALA A 75 -1.00 -4.47 10.23
N GLU A 76 -1.04 -5.49 11.09
CA GLU A 76 -0.06 -6.58 11.06
C GLU A 76 -0.31 -7.54 9.89
N MET A 77 -1.57 -7.85 9.57
CA MET A 77 -1.90 -8.80 8.50
C MET A 77 -3.30 -8.55 7.92
N CYS A 78 -3.46 -8.81 6.62
CA CYS A 78 -4.75 -8.94 5.97
C CYS A 78 -4.73 -10.05 4.92
N GLY A 79 -5.59 -11.06 5.10
CA GLY A 79 -5.71 -12.20 4.19
C GLY A 79 -6.13 -11.81 2.76
N ASN A 80 -6.98 -10.79 2.59
CA ASN A 80 -7.37 -10.32 1.26
C ASN A 80 -6.22 -9.53 0.60
N GLY A 81 -5.51 -8.73 1.40
CA GLY A 81 -4.35 -7.97 0.96
C GLY A 81 -3.22 -8.88 0.45
N ILE A 82 -2.89 -9.95 1.18
CA ILE A 82 -1.82 -10.87 0.73
C ILE A 82 -2.21 -11.65 -0.53
N ARG A 83 -3.48 -12.03 -0.71
CA ARG A 83 -3.95 -12.67 -1.96
C ARG A 83 -3.86 -11.71 -3.14
N GLY A 84 -4.22 -10.44 -2.95
CA GLY A 84 -4.05 -9.44 -3.99
C GLY A 84 -2.57 -9.17 -4.30
N LEU A 85 -1.69 -9.19 -3.29
CA LEU A 85 -0.25 -9.12 -3.49
C LEU A 85 0.28 -10.29 -4.33
N GLY A 86 -0.19 -11.52 -4.07
CA GLY A 86 0.19 -12.70 -4.86
C GLY A 86 -0.21 -12.63 -6.33
N LYS A 87 -1.21 -11.81 -6.70
CA LYS A 87 -1.56 -11.50 -8.10
C LYS A 87 -0.73 -10.34 -8.67
N TYR A 88 -0.29 -9.43 -7.82
CA TYR A 88 0.43 -8.23 -8.24
C TYR A 88 1.86 -8.55 -8.70
N VAL A 89 2.53 -9.47 -8.00
CA VAL A 89 3.87 -9.96 -8.32
C VAL A 89 3.85 -10.99 -9.43
#